data_AF-A0A1C8ZV46-F1
#
_entry.id   AF-A0A1C8ZV46-F1
#
_cell.length_a   1.000
_cell.length_b   1.000
_cell.length_c   1.000
_cell.angle_alpha   90.00
_cell.angle_beta   90.00
_cell.angle_gamma   90.00
#
_symmetry.space_group_name_H-M   'P 1'
#
loop_
_entity.id
_entity.type
_entity.pdbx_description
1 polymer ?
#
loop_
_entity_poly.entity_id
_entity_poly.type
_entity_poly.pdbx_seq_one_letter_code
_entity_poly.pdbx_strand_id
1 'polypeptide(L)'
;MAIETDEMIEKLLNDPKFISALANKIYDKLKDEVVIKKLEENSSAIKSLEETVKKQGEILKEHGEAIKSLQEAIKSLQETVKQQGEILKEHGEAIKSLQEAIKQQGEAIKGLQEAIKQQGEILKEHEEAIRENSKLLSKLATEIGSFTSRAGRGLERTIMMVYKEALELHGINPNNVKHGSIVDTLGIIDKGRIFEVDFYETDDYVYVFEVKNFADEGALEQILIRKKLIPQLFNKPVKLFLIANYVEKKIKEELEKEGVTIITSIVVE
;
A
#
# COMPACT_ATOMS: atom_id res chain seq x y z
N MET A 1 42.17 -3.77 145.07
CA MET A 1 41.49 -4.42 143.92
C MET A 1 42.17 -4.11 142.58
N ALA A 2 42.48 -2.86 142.21
CA ALA A 2 43.15 -2.59 140.91
C ALA A 2 44.63 -3.06 140.84
N ILE A 3 45.40 -2.99 141.93
CA ILE A 3 46.84 -3.35 141.95
C ILE A 3 47.08 -4.86 141.83
N GLU A 4 46.23 -5.70 142.44
CA GLU A 4 46.37 -7.17 142.38
C GLU A 4 46.06 -7.74 140.98
N THR A 5 45.20 -7.06 140.21
CA THR A 5 44.92 -7.43 138.82
C THR A 5 46.12 -7.21 137.90
N ASP A 6 46.88 -6.12 138.07
CA ASP A 6 48.04 -5.82 137.21
C ASP A 6 49.21 -6.78 137.46
N GLU A 7 49.47 -7.14 138.71
CA GLU A 7 50.55 -8.08 139.09
C GLU A 7 50.24 -9.53 138.61
N MET A 8 48.97 -9.90 138.61
CA MET A 8 48.49 -11.18 138.07
C MET A 8 48.58 -11.21 136.53
N ILE A 9 48.29 -10.10 135.86
CA ILE A 9 48.45 -9.95 134.40
C ILE A 9 49.94 -10.06 134.03
N GLU A 10 50.84 -9.41 134.77
CA GLU A 10 52.29 -9.43 134.51
C GLU A 10 52.90 -10.84 134.66
N LYS A 11 52.42 -11.64 135.64
CA LYS A 11 52.80 -13.06 135.77
C LYS A 11 52.30 -13.92 134.62
N LEU A 12 51.08 -13.71 134.14
CA LEU A 12 50.52 -14.44 133.01
C LEU A 12 51.22 -14.10 131.69
N LEU A 13 51.54 -12.81 131.48
CA LEU A 13 52.26 -12.33 130.29
C LEU A 13 53.73 -12.78 130.25
N ASN A 14 54.31 -13.21 131.38
CA ASN A 14 55.64 -13.78 131.45
C ASN A 14 55.66 -15.32 131.48
N ASP A 15 54.50 -16.00 131.44
CA ASP A 15 54.41 -17.47 131.33
C ASP A 15 54.42 -17.92 129.85
N PRO A 16 55.49 -18.59 129.37
CA PRO A 16 55.59 -19.03 127.98
C PRO A 16 54.46 -19.98 127.54
N LYS A 17 53.91 -20.79 128.47
CA LYS A 17 52.80 -21.71 128.14
C LYS A 17 51.51 -20.94 127.92
N PHE A 18 51.25 -19.92 128.75
CA PHE A 18 50.10 -19.04 128.58
C PHE A 18 50.19 -18.24 127.28
N ILE A 19 51.35 -17.63 126.98
CA ILE A 19 51.57 -16.89 125.72
C ILE A 19 51.36 -17.79 124.51
N SER A 20 51.89 -19.02 124.51
CA SER A 20 51.71 -19.96 123.40
C SER A 20 50.25 -20.38 123.23
N ALA A 21 49.54 -20.68 124.31
CA ALA A 21 48.11 -21.04 124.28
C ALA A 21 47.24 -19.86 123.79
N LEU A 22 47.54 -18.64 124.24
CA LEU A 22 46.87 -17.42 123.80
C LEU A 22 47.17 -17.11 122.33
N ALA A 23 48.41 -17.23 121.89
CA ALA A 23 48.82 -17.06 120.50
C ALA A 23 48.12 -18.04 119.57
N ASN A 24 48.00 -19.32 119.97
CA ASN A 24 47.25 -20.32 119.21
C ASN A 24 45.77 -19.96 119.12
N LYS A 25 45.14 -19.55 120.24
CA LYS A 25 43.72 -19.18 120.26
C LYS A 25 43.42 -17.90 119.45
N ILE A 26 44.35 -16.94 119.46
CA ILE A 26 44.30 -15.75 118.60
C ILE A 26 44.51 -16.13 117.13
N TYR A 27 45.49 -16.98 116.83
CA TYR A 27 45.76 -17.49 115.49
C TYR A 27 44.54 -18.22 114.90
N ASP A 28 43.91 -19.11 115.66
CA ASP A 28 42.72 -19.85 115.22
C ASP A 28 41.55 -18.90 114.94
N LYS A 29 41.28 -17.94 115.84
CA LYS A 29 40.24 -16.92 115.62
C LYS A 29 40.50 -16.05 114.38
N LEU A 30 41.73 -15.56 114.21
CA LEU A 30 42.10 -14.75 113.05
C LEU A 30 42.04 -15.56 111.76
N LYS A 31 42.44 -16.83 111.80
CA LYS A 31 42.33 -17.76 110.67
C LYS A 31 40.86 -17.97 110.28
N ASP A 32 39.97 -18.19 111.24
CA ASP A 32 38.54 -18.36 110.99
C ASP A 32 37.92 -17.10 110.38
N GLU A 33 38.25 -15.91 110.89
CA GLU A 33 37.76 -14.63 110.34
C GLU A 33 38.22 -14.40 108.89
N VAL A 34 39.51 -14.68 108.60
CA VAL A 34 40.06 -14.58 107.24
C VAL A 34 39.40 -15.59 106.30
N VAL A 35 39.14 -16.81 106.77
CA VAL A 35 38.44 -17.85 105.99
C VAL A 35 37.01 -17.45 105.69
N ILE A 36 36.26 -16.95 106.68
CA ILE A 36 34.87 -16.49 106.52
C ILE A 36 34.80 -15.35 105.50
N LYS A 37 35.68 -14.33 105.63
CA LYS A 37 35.71 -13.21 104.67
C LYS A 37 35.96 -13.67 103.24
N LYS A 38 36.91 -14.59 103.03
CA LYS A 38 37.17 -15.16 101.70
C LYS A 38 35.99 -15.98 101.18
N LEU A 39 35.27 -16.68 102.04
CA LEU A 39 34.05 -17.41 101.66
C LEU A 39 32.94 -16.47 101.21
N GLU A 40 32.75 -15.34 101.90
CA GLU A 40 31.77 -14.30 101.53
C GLU A 40 32.13 -13.62 100.21
N GLU A 41 33.41 -13.28 100.02
CA GLU A 41 33.93 -12.73 98.76
C GLU A 41 33.71 -13.71 97.59
N ASN A 42 34.08 -14.99 97.79
CA ASN A 42 33.85 -16.03 96.79
C ASN A 42 32.37 -16.25 96.50
N SER A 43 31.50 -16.27 97.52
CA SER A 43 30.05 -16.41 97.37
C SER A 43 29.46 -15.28 96.53
N SER A 44 29.92 -14.04 96.77
CA SER A 44 29.51 -12.86 96.00
C SER A 44 30.00 -12.93 94.55
N ALA A 45 31.24 -13.37 94.33
CA ALA A 45 31.79 -13.58 92.99
C ALA A 45 31.03 -14.68 92.22
N ILE A 46 30.69 -15.78 92.89
CA ILE A 46 29.89 -16.88 92.31
C ILE A 46 28.52 -16.37 91.87
N LYS A 47 27.80 -15.62 92.71
CA LYS A 47 26.50 -15.03 92.34
C LYS A 47 26.59 -14.12 91.11
N SER A 48 27.63 -13.28 91.04
CA SER A 48 27.87 -12.41 89.88
C SER A 48 28.15 -13.21 88.60
N LEU A 49 28.90 -14.31 88.71
CA LEU A 49 29.15 -15.24 87.60
C LEU A 49 27.85 -15.95 87.17
N GLU A 50 27.02 -16.41 88.10
CA GLU A 50 25.72 -17.04 87.81
C GLU A 50 24.80 -16.08 87.03
N GLU A 51 24.71 -14.82 87.46
CA GLU A 51 23.94 -13.79 86.74
C GLU A 51 24.49 -13.55 85.32
N THR A 52 25.82 -13.50 85.18
CA THR A 52 26.48 -13.32 83.88
C THR A 52 26.20 -14.50 82.96
N VAL A 53 26.32 -15.73 83.45
CA VAL A 53 26.02 -16.96 82.71
C VAL A 53 24.54 -16.99 82.29
N LYS A 54 23.62 -16.57 83.16
CA LYS A 54 22.20 -16.48 82.83
C LYS A 54 21.94 -15.50 81.69
N LYS A 55 22.51 -14.29 81.75
CA LYS A 55 22.40 -13.28 80.68
C LYS A 55 22.98 -13.78 79.36
N GLN A 56 24.14 -14.46 79.40
CA GLN A 56 24.72 -15.09 78.20
C GLN A 56 23.79 -16.17 77.62
N GLY A 57 23.13 -16.95 78.47
CA GLY A 57 22.14 -17.95 78.04
C GLY A 57 20.91 -17.33 77.34
N GLU A 58 20.44 -16.17 77.80
CA GLU A 58 19.36 -15.41 77.16
C GLU A 58 19.80 -14.88 75.78
N ILE A 59 20.98 -14.23 75.70
CA ILE A 59 21.55 -13.75 74.44
C ILE A 59 21.73 -14.88 73.42
N LEU A 60 22.19 -16.07 73.85
CA LEU A 60 22.35 -17.22 72.97
C LEU A 60 21.01 -17.72 72.40
N LYS A 61 19.92 -17.62 73.17
CA LYS A 61 18.58 -17.96 72.66
C LYS A 61 18.13 -16.97 71.59
N GLU A 62 18.29 -15.66 71.84
CA GLU A 62 17.97 -14.61 70.87
C GLU A 62 18.76 -14.78 69.57
N HIS A 63 20.07 -15.06 69.67
CA HIS A 63 20.88 -15.39 68.50
C HIS A 63 20.38 -16.64 67.77
N GLY A 64 19.97 -17.68 68.51
CA GLY A 64 19.41 -18.89 67.93
C GLY A 64 18.12 -18.64 67.14
N GLU A 65 17.24 -17.77 67.63
CA GLU A 65 16.03 -17.34 66.95
C GLU A 65 16.35 -16.49 65.71
N ALA A 66 17.26 -15.53 65.83
CA ALA A 66 17.71 -14.70 64.69
C ALA A 66 18.32 -15.56 63.56
N ILE A 67 19.12 -16.57 63.91
CA ILE A 67 19.71 -17.51 62.95
C ILE A 67 18.62 -18.30 62.22
N LYS A 68 17.58 -18.78 62.91
CA LYS A 68 16.46 -19.49 62.28
C LYS A 68 15.72 -18.59 61.28
N SER A 69 15.40 -17.36 61.68
CA SER A 69 14.75 -16.39 60.80
C SER A 69 15.58 -16.08 59.54
N LEU A 70 16.90 -15.94 59.69
CA LEU A 70 17.81 -15.76 58.55
C LEU A 70 17.83 -16.99 57.63
N GLN A 71 17.81 -18.21 58.18
CA GLN A 71 17.76 -19.43 57.38
C GLN A 71 16.45 -19.53 56.56
N GLU A 72 15.32 -19.14 57.13
CA GLU A 72 14.03 -19.09 56.43
C GLU A 72 14.04 -18.03 55.31
N ALA A 73 14.56 -16.83 55.58
CA ALA A 73 14.70 -15.79 54.57
C ALA A 73 15.61 -16.23 53.41
N ILE A 74 16.72 -16.92 53.70
CA ILE A 74 17.63 -17.46 52.68
C ILE A 74 16.90 -18.49 51.81
N LYS A 75 16.11 -19.40 52.38
CA LYS A 75 15.32 -20.38 51.61
C LYS A 75 14.33 -19.69 50.67
N SER A 76 13.60 -18.69 51.16
CA SER A 76 12.65 -17.93 50.34
C SER A 76 13.33 -17.19 49.19
N LEU A 77 14.51 -16.61 49.43
CA LEU A 77 15.32 -15.98 48.37
C LEU A 77 15.80 -17.01 47.33
N GLN A 78 16.22 -18.20 47.75
CA GLN A 78 16.62 -19.27 46.84
C GLN A 78 15.46 -19.72 45.93
N GLU A 79 14.26 -19.85 46.48
CA GLU A 79 13.05 -20.16 45.69
C GLU A 79 12.73 -19.06 44.69
N THR A 80 12.82 -17.80 45.10
CA THR A 80 12.60 -16.63 44.22
C THR A 80 13.61 -16.60 43.07
N VAL A 81 14.88 -16.83 43.37
CA VAL A 81 15.95 -16.88 42.34
C VAL A 81 15.70 -18.02 41.36
N LYS A 82 15.24 -19.18 41.83
CA LYS A 82 14.89 -20.30 40.96
C LYS A 82 13.74 -19.94 40.01
N GLN A 83 12.67 -19.35 40.52
CA GLN A 83 11.53 -18.91 39.71
C GLN A 83 11.94 -17.87 38.65
N GLN A 84 12.79 -16.90 39.02
CA GLN A 84 13.34 -15.94 38.07
C GLN A 84 14.17 -16.63 36.97
N GLY A 85 14.92 -17.67 37.31
CA GLY A 85 15.66 -18.47 36.34
C GLY A 85 14.75 -19.18 35.33
N GLU A 86 13.61 -19.70 35.77
CA GLU A 86 12.61 -20.33 34.90
C GLU A 86 11.97 -19.30 33.95
N ILE A 87 11.56 -18.14 34.47
CA ILE A 87 11.00 -17.03 33.66
C ILE A 87 12.01 -16.56 32.59
N LEU A 88 13.28 -16.42 32.96
CA LEU A 88 14.33 -16.01 32.01
C LEU A 88 14.53 -17.04 30.89
N LYS A 89 14.37 -18.33 31.19
CA LYS A 89 14.43 -19.39 30.19
C LYS A 89 13.25 -19.28 29.21
N GLU A 90 12.04 -19.10 29.71
CA GLU A 90 10.84 -18.91 28.89
C GLU A 90 10.95 -17.68 27.98
N HIS A 91 11.42 -16.55 28.52
CA HIS A 91 11.71 -15.36 27.71
C HIS A 91 12.76 -15.65 26.62
N GLY A 92 13.79 -16.42 26.93
CA GLY A 92 14.80 -16.82 25.94
C GLY A 92 14.22 -17.65 24.79
N GLU A 93 13.30 -18.57 25.09
CA GLU A 93 12.59 -19.38 24.07
C GLU A 93 11.63 -18.53 23.23
N ALA A 94 10.91 -17.60 23.85
CA ALA A 94 10.04 -16.66 23.15
C ALA A 94 10.83 -15.74 22.20
N ILE A 95 11.99 -15.22 22.64
CA ILE A 95 12.87 -14.39 21.80
C ILE A 95 13.36 -15.17 20.58
N LYS A 96 13.79 -16.43 20.76
CA LYS A 96 14.21 -17.28 19.63
C LYS A 96 13.08 -17.48 18.62
N SER A 97 11.88 -17.76 19.10
CA SER A 97 10.70 -17.94 18.26
C SER A 97 10.37 -16.67 17.45
N LEU A 98 10.47 -15.50 18.08
CA LEU A 98 10.30 -14.21 17.39
C LEU A 98 11.38 -13.98 16.32
N GLN A 99 12.63 -14.33 16.59
CA GLN A 99 13.72 -14.21 15.63
C GLN A 99 13.49 -15.10 14.40
N GLU A 100 13.01 -16.33 14.60
CA GLU A 100 12.65 -17.24 13.51
C GLU A 100 11.48 -16.67 12.66
N ALA A 101 10.44 -16.15 13.31
CA ALA A 101 9.31 -15.53 12.62
C ALA A 101 9.74 -14.30 11.80
N ILE A 102 10.61 -13.44 12.34
CA ILE A 102 11.18 -12.28 11.63
C ILE A 102 11.97 -12.75 10.39
N LYS A 103 12.76 -13.83 10.52
CA LYS A 103 13.51 -14.38 9.39
C LYS A 103 12.58 -14.86 8.27
N GLN A 104 11.52 -15.61 8.61
CA GLN A 104 10.53 -16.08 7.64
C GLN A 104 9.81 -14.92 6.94
N GLN A 105 9.44 -13.88 7.69
CA GLN A 105 8.86 -12.66 7.10
C GLN A 105 9.84 -11.97 6.13
N GLY A 106 11.13 -11.91 6.49
CA GLY A 106 12.16 -11.38 5.61
C GLY A 106 12.30 -12.15 4.30
N GLU A 107 12.21 -13.49 4.34
CA GLU A 107 12.20 -14.33 3.14
C GLU A 107 10.95 -14.11 2.29
N ALA A 108 9.76 -14.02 2.91
CA ALA A 108 8.51 -13.73 2.21
C ALA A 108 8.53 -12.36 1.51
N ILE A 109 9.07 -11.33 2.17
CA ILE A 109 9.22 -9.99 1.58
C ILE A 109 10.13 -10.03 0.34
N LYS A 110 11.24 -10.77 0.39
CA LYS A 110 12.11 -10.94 -0.79
C LYS A 110 11.39 -11.61 -1.95
N GLY A 111 10.62 -12.67 -1.67
CA GLY A 111 9.81 -13.33 -2.71
C GLY A 111 8.78 -12.40 -3.35
N LEU A 112 8.12 -11.55 -2.56
CA LEU A 112 7.20 -10.54 -3.08
C LEU A 112 7.90 -9.49 -3.95
N GLN A 113 9.11 -9.05 -3.57
CA GLN A 113 9.91 -8.11 -4.36
C GLN A 113 10.30 -8.70 -5.72
N GLU A 114 10.67 -9.98 -5.77
CA GLU A 114 10.97 -10.69 -7.02
C GLU A 114 9.73 -10.80 -7.92
N ALA A 115 8.58 -11.16 -7.36
CA ALA A 115 7.32 -11.25 -8.11
C ALA A 115 6.89 -9.88 -8.69
N ILE A 116 7.02 -8.79 -7.92
CA ILE A 116 6.75 -7.43 -8.39
C ILE A 116 7.68 -7.06 -9.56
N LYS A 117 8.96 -7.42 -9.47
CA LYS A 117 9.92 -7.16 -10.55
C LYS A 117 9.52 -7.88 -11.86
N GLN A 118 9.14 -9.16 -11.77
CA GLN A 118 8.67 -9.95 -12.91
C GLN A 118 7.40 -9.35 -13.54
N GLN A 119 6.44 -8.92 -12.72
CA GLN A 119 5.24 -8.23 -13.21
C GLN A 119 5.59 -6.92 -13.92
N GLY A 120 6.58 -6.18 -13.42
CA GLY A 120 7.09 -4.98 -14.08
C GLY A 120 7.71 -5.24 -15.46
N GLU A 121 8.36 -6.39 -15.66
CA GLU A 121 8.90 -6.81 -16.96
C GLU A 121 7.76 -7.18 -17.92
N ILE A 122 6.77 -7.97 -17.49
CA ILE A 122 5.59 -8.33 -18.29
C ILE A 122 4.81 -7.09 -18.73
N LEU A 123 4.64 -6.10 -17.85
CA LEU A 123 3.94 -4.85 -18.20
C LEU A 123 4.66 -4.07 -19.31
N LYS A 124 6.00 -4.08 -19.33
CA LYS A 124 6.76 -3.44 -20.42
C LYS A 124 6.55 -4.16 -21.74
N GLU A 125 6.59 -5.49 -21.74
CA GLU A 125 6.32 -6.30 -22.95
C GLU A 125 4.91 -6.03 -23.50
N HIS A 126 3.91 -5.96 -22.63
CA HIS A 126 2.55 -5.59 -23.03
C HIS A 126 2.47 -4.17 -23.60
N GLU A 127 3.15 -3.20 -23.00
CA GLU A 127 3.18 -1.82 -23.51
C GLU A 127 3.78 -1.76 -24.93
N GLU A 128 4.86 -2.50 -25.18
CA GLU A 128 5.49 -2.61 -26.50
C GLU A 128 4.55 -3.27 -27.52
N ALA A 129 3.90 -4.38 -27.17
CA ALA A 129 2.95 -5.06 -28.04
C ALA A 129 1.74 -4.18 -28.39
N ILE A 130 1.20 -3.44 -27.41
CA ILE A 130 0.10 -2.48 -27.65
C ILE A 130 0.56 -1.39 -28.63
N ARG A 131 1.76 -0.83 -28.43
CA ARG A 131 2.32 0.21 -29.30
C ARG A 131 2.51 -0.29 -30.73
N GLU A 132 2.95 -1.54 -30.91
CA GLU A 132 3.08 -2.15 -32.24
C GLU A 132 1.72 -2.37 -32.90
N ASN A 133 0.74 -2.91 -32.17
CA ASN A 133 -0.62 -3.09 -32.65
C ASN A 133 -1.26 -1.77 -33.07
N SER A 134 -1.07 -0.68 -32.30
CA SER A 134 -1.56 0.65 -32.67
C SER A 134 -0.95 1.14 -34.00
N LYS A 135 0.34 0.88 -34.24
CA LYS A 135 1.00 1.23 -35.51
C LYS A 135 0.42 0.41 -36.67
N LEU A 136 0.22 -0.89 -36.48
CA LEU A 136 -0.37 -1.77 -37.49
C LEU A 136 -1.80 -1.34 -37.84
N LEU A 137 -2.62 -1.02 -36.84
CA LEU A 137 -3.98 -0.51 -37.05
C LEU A 137 -3.99 0.80 -37.83
N SER A 138 -3.08 1.73 -37.53
CA SER A 138 -2.97 2.99 -38.28
C SER A 138 -2.59 2.76 -39.75
N LYS A 139 -1.65 1.84 -40.02
CA LYS A 139 -1.29 1.45 -41.39
C LYS A 139 -2.47 0.81 -42.11
N LEU A 140 -3.15 -0.12 -41.46
CA LEU A 140 -4.32 -0.79 -42.02
C LEU A 140 -5.43 0.21 -42.38
N ALA A 141 -5.74 1.15 -41.48
CA ALA A 141 -6.73 2.19 -41.73
C ALA A 141 -6.36 3.05 -42.96
N THR A 142 -5.07 3.40 -43.09
CA THR A 142 -4.55 4.15 -44.25
C THR A 142 -4.67 3.35 -45.55
N GLU A 143 -4.29 2.07 -45.52
CA GLU A 143 -4.36 1.17 -46.67
C GLU A 143 -5.80 0.95 -47.12
N ILE A 144 -6.71 0.67 -46.18
CA ILE A 144 -8.15 0.55 -46.45
C ILE A 144 -8.70 1.84 -47.04
N GLY A 145 -8.40 3.01 -46.43
CA GLY A 145 -8.84 4.30 -46.96
C GLY A 145 -8.36 4.56 -48.40
N SER A 146 -7.11 4.18 -48.71
CA SER A 146 -6.58 4.28 -50.08
C SER A 146 -7.25 3.29 -51.04
N PHE A 147 -7.55 2.08 -50.59
CA PHE A 147 -8.24 1.04 -51.35
C PHE A 147 -9.67 1.46 -51.68
N THR A 148 -10.46 1.85 -50.67
CA THR A 148 -11.86 2.28 -50.85
C THR A 148 -11.93 3.51 -51.75
N SER A 149 -11.01 4.46 -51.61
CA SER A 149 -10.91 5.64 -52.49
C SER A 149 -10.64 5.26 -53.96
N ARG A 150 -9.71 4.31 -54.21
CA ARG A 150 -9.41 3.83 -55.57
C ARG A 150 -10.57 3.04 -56.15
N ALA A 151 -11.18 2.16 -55.35
CA ALA A 151 -12.33 1.35 -55.75
C ALA A 151 -13.53 2.25 -56.10
N GLY A 152 -13.84 3.24 -55.27
CA GLY A 152 -14.92 4.22 -55.51
C GLY A 152 -14.73 4.97 -56.83
N ARG A 153 -13.57 5.59 -57.04
CA ARG A 153 -13.26 6.29 -58.32
C ARG A 153 -13.24 5.35 -59.53
N GLY A 154 -12.87 4.08 -59.33
CA GLY A 154 -12.92 3.06 -60.37
C GLY A 154 -14.36 2.79 -60.81
N LEU A 155 -15.25 2.54 -59.83
CA LEU A 155 -16.66 2.30 -60.06
C LEU A 155 -17.37 3.51 -60.69
N GLU A 156 -17.13 4.72 -60.18
CA GLU A 156 -17.69 5.96 -60.76
C GLU A 156 -17.29 6.12 -62.23
N ARG A 157 -16.03 5.84 -62.57
CA ARG A 157 -15.57 5.87 -63.98
C ARG A 157 -16.22 4.79 -64.83
N THR A 158 -16.39 3.58 -64.33
CA THR A 158 -17.08 2.51 -65.07
C THR A 158 -18.54 2.88 -65.33
N ILE A 159 -19.25 3.39 -64.32
CA ILE A 159 -20.64 3.85 -64.47
C ILE A 159 -20.71 4.97 -65.52
N MET A 160 -19.78 5.92 -65.47
CA MET A 160 -19.70 7.00 -66.46
C MET A 160 -19.45 6.49 -67.88
N MET A 161 -18.56 5.50 -68.07
CA MET A 161 -18.33 4.92 -69.39
C MET A 161 -19.57 4.20 -69.93
N VAL A 162 -20.26 3.41 -69.10
CA VAL A 162 -21.53 2.76 -69.48
C VAL A 162 -22.59 3.80 -69.84
N TYR A 163 -22.65 4.90 -69.08
CA TYR A 163 -23.60 5.97 -69.33
C TYR A 163 -23.33 6.68 -70.66
N LYS A 164 -22.07 6.99 -70.98
CA LYS A 164 -21.68 7.56 -72.28
C LYS A 164 -22.10 6.65 -73.44
N GLU A 165 -21.83 5.35 -73.34
CA GLU A 165 -22.25 4.38 -74.36
C GLU A 165 -23.79 4.38 -74.54
N ALA A 166 -24.55 4.42 -73.44
CA ALA A 166 -26.00 4.47 -73.50
C ALA A 166 -26.51 5.74 -74.19
N LEU A 167 -25.86 6.89 -73.98
CA LEU A 167 -26.20 8.13 -74.68
C LEU A 167 -25.95 8.04 -76.19
N GLU A 168 -24.81 7.46 -76.61
CA GLU A 168 -24.50 7.26 -78.04
C GLU A 168 -25.56 6.42 -78.74
N LEU A 169 -25.99 5.32 -78.10
CA LEU A 169 -27.04 4.44 -78.62
C LEU A 169 -28.39 5.15 -78.80
N HIS A 170 -28.66 6.19 -78.01
CA HIS A 170 -29.89 7.00 -78.09
C HIS A 170 -29.72 8.26 -78.93
N GLY A 171 -28.63 8.36 -79.72
CA GLY A 171 -28.39 9.47 -80.65
C GLY A 171 -27.94 10.77 -79.97
N ILE A 172 -27.52 10.72 -78.70
CA ILE A 172 -26.97 11.86 -77.97
C ILE A 172 -25.45 11.76 -78.03
N ASN A 173 -24.78 12.74 -78.64
CA ASN A 173 -23.31 12.77 -78.69
C ASN A 173 -22.74 13.04 -77.29
N PRO A 174 -21.99 12.11 -76.66
CA PRO A 174 -21.49 12.27 -75.30
C PRO A 174 -20.42 13.34 -75.16
N ASN A 175 -19.77 13.76 -76.26
CA ASN A 175 -18.86 14.91 -76.22
C ASN A 175 -19.59 16.21 -75.88
N ASN A 176 -20.91 16.23 -75.97
CA ASN A 176 -21.71 17.35 -75.51
C ASN A 176 -21.92 17.34 -73.98
N VAL A 177 -21.72 16.19 -73.31
CA VAL A 177 -21.67 16.11 -71.85
C VAL A 177 -20.33 16.69 -71.40
N LYS A 178 -20.36 17.90 -70.86
CA LYS A 178 -19.18 18.61 -70.37
C LYS A 178 -18.87 18.13 -68.96
N HIS A 179 -17.70 17.53 -68.79
CA HIS A 179 -17.07 17.41 -67.48
C HIS A 179 -16.32 18.71 -67.22
N GLY A 180 -16.82 19.52 -66.29
CA GLY A 180 -16.25 20.84 -66.08
C GLY A 180 -16.61 21.46 -64.76
N SER A 181 -16.06 22.64 -64.55
CA SER A 181 -16.29 23.44 -63.37
C SER A 181 -17.30 24.55 -63.66
N ILE A 182 -18.32 24.66 -62.82
CA ILE A 182 -19.25 25.78 -62.79
C ILE A 182 -18.83 26.70 -61.65
N VAL A 183 -18.65 27.99 -61.93
CA VAL A 183 -18.34 29.00 -60.93
C VAL A 183 -19.61 29.75 -60.57
N ASP A 184 -19.89 29.89 -59.28
CA ASP A 184 -20.99 30.72 -58.79
C ASP A 184 -20.64 32.21 -58.92
N THR A 185 -20.85 32.77 -60.10
CA THR A 185 -20.56 34.19 -60.40
C THR A 185 -21.59 35.15 -59.81
N LEU A 186 -22.79 34.64 -59.51
CA LEU A 186 -23.94 35.41 -59.03
C LEU A 186 -24.02 35.46 -57.50
N GLY A 187 -23.30 34.58 -56.79
CA GLY A 187 -23.32 34.49 -55.33
C GLY A 187 -24.59 33.82 -54.80
N ILE A 188 -25.13 32.84 -55.51
CA ILE A 188 -26.32 32.08 -55.10
C ILE A 188 -26.02 31.20 -53.88
N ILE A 189 -24.79 30.72 -53.77
CA ILE A 189 -24.31 29.82 -52.73
C ILE A 189 -23.13 30.47 -52.01
N ASP A 190 -22.06 30.75 -52.75
CA ASP A 190 -20.87 31.46 -52.27
C ASP A 190 -20.11 32.01 -53.49
N LYS A 191 -20.00 33.34 -53.57
CA LYS A 191 -19.53 33.99 -54.79
C LYS A 191 -18.09 33.62 -55.09
N GLY A 192 -17.86 33.04 -56.26
CA GLY A 192 -16.53 32.57 -56.71
C GLY A 192 -16.22 31.12 -56.34
N ARG A 193 -17.10 30.41 -55.61
CA ARG A 193 -16.96 28.98 -55.37
C ARG A 193 -17.07 28.19 -56.66
N ILE A 194 -16.23 27.18 -56.78
CA ILE A 194 -16.13 26.29 -57.95
C ILE A 194 -16.79 24.96 -57.63
N PHE A 195 -17.68 24.50 -58.52
CA PHE A 195 -18.38 23.22 -58.42
C PHE A 195 -18.05 22.37 -59.63
N GLU A 196 -17.52 21.16 -59.42
CA GLU A 196 -17.40 20.18 -60.49
C GLU A 196 -18.76 19.57 -60.78
N VAL A 197 -19.17 19.63 -62.05
CA VAL A 197 -20.48 19.20 -62.51
C VAL A 197 -20.35 18.53 -63.86
N ASP A 198 -20.98 17.37 -64.01
CA ASP A 198 -21.23 16.75 -65.30
C ASP A 198 -22.59 17.23 -65.82
N PHE A 199 -22.58 17.97 -66.93
CA PHE A 199 -23.82 18.52 -67.49
C PHE A 199 -23.84 18.52 -69.02
N TYR A 200 -25.04 18.44 -69.57
CA TYR A 200 -25.33 18.52 -70.99
C TYR A 200 -26.38 19.61 -71.25
N GLU A 201 -26.00 20.62 -72.01
CA GLU A 201 -26.88 21.73 -72.36
C GLU A 201 -27.54 21.50 -73.72
N THR A 202 -28.85 21.70 -73.77
CA THR A 202 -29.68 21.74 -74.98
C THR A 202 -30.30 23.13 -75.13
N ASP A 203 -31.06 23.37 -76.20
CA ASP A 203 -31.78 24.62 -76.36
C ASP A 203 -32.83 24.84 -75.26
N ASP A 204 -33.48 23.76 -74.81
CA ASP A 204 -34.59 23.81 -73.87
C ASP A 204 -34.19 23.58 -72.40
N TYR A 205 -33.21 22.72 -72.14
CA TYR A 205 -32.85 22.27 -70.78
C TYR A 205 -31.33 22.14 -70.58
N VAL A 206 -30.92 22.29 -69.32
CA VAL A 206 -29.61 21.80 -68.84
C VAL A 206 -29.82 20.49 -68.08
N TYR A 207 -29.24 19.41 -68.57
CA TYR A 207 -29.22 18.11 -67.92
C TYR A 207 -27.98 18.01 -67.03
N VAL A 208 -28.14 17.57 -65.79
CA VAL A 208 -27.07 17.49 -64.81
C VAL A 208 -27.05 16.09 -64.23
N PHE A 209 -25.88 15.47 -64.26
CA PHE A 209 -25.67 14.10 -63.83
C PHE A 209 -24.75 14.09 -62.62
N GLU A 210 -25.20 13.49 -61.54
CA GLU A 210 -24.37 13.21 -60.37
C GLU A 210 -24.16 11.70 -60.25
N VAL A 211 -22.91 11.27 -60.33
CA VAL A 211 -22.54 9.86 -60.19
C VAL A 211 -21.89 9.63 -58.82
N LYS A 212 -22.39 8.67 -58.06
CA LYS A 212 -21.84 8.28 -56.75
C LYS A 212 -21.77 6.78 -56.58
N ASN A 213 -20.81 6.30 -55.81
CA ASN A 213 -20.91 4.92 -55.33
C ASN A 213 -21.98 4.79 -54.22
N PHE A 214 -22.02 5.73 -53.28
CA PHE A 214 -22.99 5.77 -52.18
C PHE A 214 -23.54 7.19 -52.08
N ALA A 215 -24.87 7.34 -52.07
CA ALA A 215 -25.54 8.63 -51.94
C ALA A 215 -26.10 8.81 -50.52
N ASP A 216 -25.46 9.71 -49.79
CA ASP A 216 -25.78 10.16 -48.43
C ASP A 216 -26.27 11.61 -48.42
N GLU A 217 -26.38 12.20 -47.23
CA GLU A 217 -26.73 13.60 -47.02
C GLU A 217 -25.81 14.58 -47.80
N GLY A 218 -24.54 14.22 -48.03
CA GLY A 218 -23.62 15.02 -48.84
C GLY A 218 -24.02 15.03 -50.32
N ALA A 219 -24.49 13.90 -50.85
CA ALA A 219 -25.04 13.84 -52.20
C ALA A 219 -26.31 14.69 -52.34
N LEU A 220 -27.19 14.64 -51.33
CA LEU A 220 -28.38 15.50 -51.25
C LEU A 220 -28.00 16.98 -51.33
N GLU A 221 -27.10 17.44 -50.46
CA GLU A 221 -26.66 18.83 -50.41
C GLU A 221 -26.11 19.28 -51.78
N GLN A 222 -25.24 18.47 -52.38
CA GLN A 222 -24.64 18.77 -53.68
C GLN A 222 -25.68 18.89 -54.80
N ILE A 223 -26.70 18.02 -54.84
CA ILE A 223 -27.76 18.09 -55.85
C ILE A 223 -28.64 19.32 -55.64
N LEU A 224 -29.01 19.64 -54.39
CA LEU A 224 -29.82 20.82 -54.07
C LEU A 224 -29.12 22.14 -54.42
N ILE A 225 -27.81 22.21 -54.17
CA ILE A 225 -26.95 23.33 -54.58
C ILE A 225 -27.03 23.50 -56.10
N ARG A 226 -26.81 22.42 -56.87
CA ARG A 226 -26.86 22.43 -58.34
C ARG A 226 -28.23 22.82 -58.88
N LYS A 227 -29.31 22.34 -58.23
CA LYS A 227 -30.70 22.69 -58.57
C LYS A 227 -30.95 24.20 -58.49
N LYS A 228 -30.41 24.86 -57.47
CA LYS A 228 -30.57 26.31 -57.27
C LYS A 228 -29.68 27.12 -58.21
N LEU A 229 -28.44 26.69 -58.38
CA LEU A 229 -27.41 27.46 -59.08
C LEU A 229 -27.57 27.42 -60.61
N ILE A 230 -27.74 26.23 -61.18
CA ILE A 230 -27.60 26.01 -62.63
C ILE A 230 -28.67 26.74 -63.45
N PRO A 231 -29.96 26.76 -63.07
CA PRO A 231 -30.97 27.50 -63.82
C PRO A 231 -30.69 29.00 -63.92
N GLN A 232 -30.10 29.58 -62.87
CA GLN A 232 -29.77 31.01 -62.82
C GLN A 232 -28.58 31.34 -63.71
N LEU A 233 -27.58 30.46 -63.77
CA LEU A 233 -26.37 30.67 -64.57
C LEU A 233 -26.61 30.49 -66.08
N PHE A 234 -27.43 29.51 -66.45
CA PHE A 234 -27.69 29.17 -67.87
C PHE A 234 -28.99 29.79 -68.42
N ASN A 235 -29.79 30.43 -67.55
CA ASN A 235 -31.12 30.97 -67.88
C ASN A 235 -32.02 29.93 -68.56
N LYS A 236 -31.95 28.67 -68.11
CA LYS A 236 -32.65 27.50 -68.65
C LYS A 236 -33.10 26.57 -67.52
N PRO A 237 -34.23 25.86 -67.65
CA PRO A 237 -34.63 24.87 -66.66
C PRO A 237 -33.62 23.71 -66.57
N VAL A 238 -33.44 23.16 -65.36
CA VAL A 238 -32.50 22.06 -65.08
C VAL A 238 -33.23 20.74 -64.88
N LYS A 239 -32.68 19.65 -65.42
CA LYS A 239 -33.10 18.27 -65.12
C LYS A 239 -31.96 17.53 -64.43
N LEU A 240 -32.21 17.04 -63.22
CA LEU A 240 -31.20 16.44 -62.35
C LEU A 240 -31.33 14.93 -62.33
N PHE A 241 -30.21 14.24 -62.46
CA PHE A 241 -30.11 12.80 -62.39
C PHE A 241 -29.07 12.41 -61.33
N LEU A 242 -29.46 11.58 -60.37
CA LEU A 242 -28.54 10.92 -59.46
C LEU A 242 -28.39 9.47 -59.92
N ILE A 243 -27.17 9.06 -60.25
CA ILE A 243 -26.83 7.68 -60.60
C ILE A 243 -25.94 7.14 -59.49
N ALA A 244 -26.46 6.22 -58.69
CA ALA A 244 -25.73 5.70 -57.54
C ALA A 244 -25.90 4.20 -57.31
N ASN A 245 -24.83 3.49 -56.96
CA ASN A 245 -24.95 2.06 -56.63
C ASN A 245 -25.83 1.85 -55.38
N TYR A 246 -25.65 2.69 -54.37
CA TYR A 246 -26.40 2.66 -53.13
C TYR A 246 -26.97 4.05 -52.82
N VAL A 247 -28.21 4.12 -52.35
CA VAL A 247 -28.86 5.37 -51.90
C VAL A 247 -29.57 5.12 -50.59
N GLU A 248 -29.38 5.99 -49.59
CA GLU A 248 -30.18 5.96 -48.36
C GLU A 248 -31.65 6.26 -48.66
N LYS A 249 -32.56 5.50 -48.06
CA LYS A 249 -34.00 5.61 -48.32
C LYS A 249 -34.53 7.02 -48.07
N LYS A 250 -34.13 7.64 -46.95
CA LYS A 250 -34.49 9.02 -46.62
C LYS A 250 -34.02 9.99 -47.72
N ILE A 251 -32.76 9.88 -48.12
CA ILE A 251 -32.15 10.74 -49.15
C ILE A 251 -32.85 10.55 -50.50
N LYS A 252 -33.18 9.32 -50.85
CA LYS A 252 -33.94 9.00 -52.06
C LYS A 252 -35.29 9.71 -52.09
N GLU A 253 -36.07 9.56 -51.02
CA GLU A 253 -37.39 10.17 -50.90
C GLU A 253 -37.34 11.70 -50.95
N GLU A 254 -36.31 12.32 -50.36
CA GLU A 254 -36.12 13.77 -50.40
C GLU A 254 -35.75 14.28 -51.80
N LEU A 255 -34.82 13.60 -52.48
CA LEU A 255 -34.42 13.96 -53.85
C LEU A 255 -35.56 13.77 -54.86
N GLU A 256 -36.38 12.73 -54.72
CA GLU A 256 -37.55 12.50 -55.58
C GLU A 256 -38.60 13.61 -55.41
N LYS A 257 -38.86 14.07 -54.18
CA LYS A 257 -39.72 15.24 -53.92
C LYS A 257 -39.21 16.51 -54.62
N GLU A 258 -37.90 16.62 -54.74
CA GLU A 258 -37.24 17.73 -55.42
C GLU A 258 -37.19 17.55 -56.96
N GLY A 259 -37.82 16.51 -57.50
CA GLY A 259 -37.90 16.27 -58.95
C GLY A 259 -36.62 15.71 -59.56
N VAL A 260 -35.74 15.14 -58.73
CA VAL A 260 -34.51 14.48 -59.18
C VAL A 260 -34.84 13.07 -59.65
N THR A 261 -34.34 12.70 -60.83
CA THR A 261 -34.47 11.32 -61.33
C THR A 261 -33.36 10.47 -60.72
N ILE A 262 -33.71 9.42 -60.00
CA ILE A 262 -32.74 8.57 -59.30
C ILE A 262 -32.63 7.22 -60.00
N ILE A 263 -31.42 6.87 -60.41
CA ILE A 263 -31.05 5.57 -60.98
C ILE A 263 -30.17 4.89 -59.96
N THR A 264 -30.67 3.82 -59.33
CA THR A 264 -29.90 3.11 -58.30
C THR A 264 -30.05 1.61 -58.33
N SER A 265 -28.99 0.91 -57.92
CA SER A 265 -28.99 -0.54 -57.79
C SER A 265 -29.66 -0.99 -56.49
N ILE A 266 -29.32 -0.36 -55.37
CA ILE A 266 -29.78 -0.76 -54.03
C ILE A 266 -30.20 0.47 -53.22
N VAL A 267 -31.37 0.39 -52.59
CA VAL A 267 -31.78 1.36 -51.56
C VAL A 267 -31.44 0.77 -50.20
N VAL A 268 -30.68 1.50 -49.40
CA VAL A 268 -30.32 1.12 -48.02
C VAL A 268 -31.21 1.89 -47.03
N GLU A 269 -31.50 1.29 -45.88
CA GLU A 269 -32.28 1.96 -44.82
C GLU A 269 -31.49 3.03 -44.08
#